data_AF-K7R2M8-F1
#
_entry.id   AF-K7R2M8-F1
#
_cell.length_a   1.000
_cell.length_b   1.000
_cell.length_c   1.000
_cell.angle_alpha   90.00
_cell.angle_beta   90.00
_cell.angle_gamma   90.00
#
_symmetry.space_group_name_H-M   'P 1'
#
loop_
_entity.id
_entity.type
_entity.pdbx_description
1 polymer ?
#
loop_
_entity_poly.entity_id
_entity_poly.type
_entity_poly.pdbx_seq_one_letter_code
_entity_poly.pdbx_strand_id
1 'polypeptide(L)'
;MVFRRNPNPPPQDWHPTPEEWRVYTLCDGRRTEEEVVRESGLGEEAYRLLAGLLKKGLILPVESPKELCQRLSDFLKARLGERATPFLKSLQGCETREALEEVALKVAVRVKLTLDKRAGEELERMVRELFH
;
A
#
# COMPACT_ATOMS: atom_id res chain seq x y z
N MET A 1 -6.59 -10.65 2.82
CA MET A 1 -6.13 -9.30 2.38
C MET A 1 -5.74 -8.48 3.61
N VAL A 2 -4.88 -7.46 3.53
CA VAL A 2 -4.57 -6.58 4.68
C VAL A 2 -5.25 -5.24 4.49
N PHE A 3 -5.82 -4.66 5.55
CA PHE A 3 -6.50 -3.35 5.48
C PHE A 3 -5.83 -2.34 6.39
N ARG A 4 -5.71 -1.10 5.91
CA ARG A 4 -5.29 0.06 6.70
C ARG A 4 -6.39 1.09 6.78
N ARG A 5 -6.45 1.87 7.85
CA ARG A 5 -7.28 3.07 7.94
C ARG A 5 -6.88 4.06 6.84
N ASN A 6 -7.88 4.69 6.21
CA ASN A 6 -7.64 5.74 5.23
C ASN A 6 -7.16 7.01 5.97
N PRO A 7 -5.97 7.55 5.69
CA PRO A 7 -5.49 8.78 6.32
C PRO A 7 -6.29 10.01 5.90
N ASN A 8 -6.97 9.95 4.75
CA ASN A 8 -7.79 11.02 4.20
C ASN A 8 -9.19 10.46 3.87
N PRO A 9 -10.01 10.12 4.88
CA PRO A 9 -11.34 9.58 4.65
C PRO A 9 -12.22 10.63 3.95
N PRO A 10 -13.21 10.21 3.13
CA PRO A 10 -14.18 11.13 2.56
C PRO A 10 -14.87 11.93 3.67
N PRO A 11 -15.17 13.23 3.46
CA PRO A 11 -15.93 14.01 4.43
C PRO A 11 -17.32 13.40 4.55
N GLN A 12 -17.56 12.70 5.65
CA GLN A 12 -18.82 12.03 5.94
C GLN A 12 -19.10 12.10 7.44
N ASP A 13 -20.37 12.21 7.79
CA ASP A 13 -20.83 12.21 9.18
C ASP A 13 -20.91 10.78 9.71
N TRP A 14 -19.74 10.17 9.93
CA TRP A 14 -19.65 8.76 10.35
C TRP A 14 -19.65 8.64 11.87
N HIS A 15 -20.74 8.08 12.39
CA HIS A 15 -20.94 7.75 13.80
C HIS A 15 -20.93 6.22 13.97
N PRO A 16 -19.77 5.60 14.24
CA PRO A 16 -19.66 4.15 14.30
C PRO A 16 -20.43 3.53 15.46
N THR A 17 -20.99 2.34 15.24
CA THR A 17 -21.37 1.46 16.35
C THR A 17 -20.12 0.93 17.08
N PRO A 18 -20.25 0.40 18.31
CA PRO A 18 -19.11 -0.22 19.00
C PRO A 18 -18.43 -1.35 18.19
N GLU A 19 -19.21 -2.12 17.42
CA GLU A 19 -18.71 -3.18 16.54
C GLU A 19 -17.96 -2.61 15.34
N GLU A 20 -18.53 -1.60 14.66
CA GLU A 20 -17.86 -0.90 13.55
C GLU A 20 -16.54 -0.29 14.01
N TRP A 21 -16.53 0.37 15.18
CA TRP A 21 -15.32 0.95 15.75
C TRP A 21 -14.26 -0.12 16.05
N ARG A 22 -14.67 -1.25 16.63
CA ARG A 22 -13.75 -2.36 16.92
C ARG A 22 -13.07 -2.86 15.65
N VAL A 23 -13.83 -3.21 14.61
CA VAL A 23 -13.27 -3.67 13.33
C VAL A 23 -12.37 -2.60 12.70
N TYR A 24 -12.83 -1.33 12.71
CA TYR A 24 -12.06 -0.22 12.16
C TYR A 24 -10.69 -0.02 12.84
N THR A 25 -10.62 -0.12 14.17
CA THR A 25 -9.37 0.05 14.91
C THR A 25 -8.36 -1.07 14.65
N LEU A 26 -8.82 -2.27 14.33
CA LEU A 26 -7.97 -3.42 13.97
C LEU A 26 -7.35 -3.30 12.57
N CYS A 27 -7.89 -2.43 11.70
CA CYS A 27 -7.37 -2.17 10.35
C CYS A 27 -6.12 -1.26 10.40
N ASP A 28 -5.02 -1.77 10.94
CA ASP A 28 -3.77 -1.04 11.15
C ASP A 28 -2.74 -1.19 10.02
N GLY A 29 -3.10 -1.90 8.96
CA GLY A 29 -2.21 -2.20 7.84
C GLY A 29 -1.24 -3.35 8.09
N ARG A 30 -1.40 -4.10 9.19
CA ARG A 30 -0.58 -5.27 9.51
C ARG A 30 -1.39 -6.55 9.57
N ARG A 31 -2.61 -6.48 10.11
CA ARG A 31 -3.50 -7.64 10.25
C ARG A 31 -4.15 -8.03 8.93
N THR A 32 -4.21 -9.33 8.66
CA THR A 32 -5.05 -9.85 7.58
C THR A 32 -6.52 -9.76 7.96
N GLU A 33 -7.39 -9.82 6.96
CA GLU A 33 -8.84 -9.89 7.10
C GLU A 33 -9.26 -11.00 8.08
N GLU A 34 -8.66 -12.18 7.98
CA GLU A 34 -8.91 -13.32 8.87
C GLU A 34 -8.49 -13.02 10.31
N GLU A 35 -7.36 -12.32 10.50
CA GLU A 35 -6.89 -11.89 11.82
C GLU A 35 -7.83 -10.84 12.43
N VAL A 36 -8.28 -9.86 11.64
CA VAL A 36 -9.26 -8.86 12.08
C VAL A 36 -10.57 -9.53 12.50
N VAL A 37 -11.07 -10.50 11.72
CA VAL A 37 -12.28 -11.25 12.04
C VAL A 37 -12.13 -12.01 13.35
N ARG A 38 -11.03 -12.75 13.51
CA ARG A 38 -10.73 -13.52 14.71
C ARG A 38 -10.59 -12.63 15.95
N GLU A 39 -9.84 -11.53 15.86
CA GLU A 39 -9.57 -10.63 16.98
C GLU A 39 -10.76 -9.73 17.36
N SER A 40 -11.65 -9.43 16.40
CA SER A 40 -12.87 -8.67 16.69
C SER A 40 -13.88 -9.45 17.55
N GLY A 41 -13.84 -10.79 17.49
CA GLY A 41 -14.80 -11.70 18.12
C GLY A 41 -16.18 -11.70 17.47
N LEU A 42 -16.33 -11.12 16.27
CA LEU A 42 -17.62 -10.92 15.60
C LEU A 42 -17.94 -11.98 14.52
N GLY A 43 -16.97 -12.84 14.17
CA GLY A 43 -17.16 -13.88 13.16
C GLY A 43 -17.56 -13.31 11.80
N GLU A 44 -18.60 -13.88 11.17
CA GLU A 44 -19.07 -13.44 9.84
C GLU A 44 -19.47 -11.96 9.78
N GLU A 45 -19.90 -11.38 10.91
CA GLU A 45 -20.26 -9.97 10.97
C GLU A 45 -19.05 -9.05 10.68
N ALA A 46 -17.84 -9.44 11.10
CA ALA A 46 -16.65 -8.65 10.83
C ALA A 46 -16.38 -8.49 9.33
N TYR A 47 -16.65 -9.51 8.51
CA TYR A 47 -16.52 -9.41 7.05
C TYR A 47 -17.52 -8.41 6.46
N ARG A 48 -18.77 -8.41 6.95
CA ARG A 48 -19.78 -7.42 6.53
C ARG A 48 -19.37 -6.00 6.89
N LEU A 49 -18.85 -5.80 8.09
CA LEU A 49 -18.36 -4.50 8.56
C LEU A 49 -17.14 -4.04 7.75
N LEU A 50 -16.18 -4.92 7.47
CA LEU A 50 -15.02 -4.62 6.61
C LEU A 50 -15.45 -4.16 5.22
N ALA A 51 -16.38 -4.88 4.58
CA ALA A 51 -16.92 -4.49 3.28
C ALA A 51 -17.62 -3.12 3.33
N GLY A 52 -18.36 -2.85 4.41
CA GLY A 52 -18.99 -1.56 4.65
C GLY A 52 -17.99 -0.41 4.81
N LEU A 53 -16.95 -0.61 5.64
CA LEU A 53 -15.88 0.36 5.86
C LEU A 53 -15.10 0.65 4.56
N LEU A 54 -14.82 -0.39 3.78
CA LEU A 54 -14.16 -0.27 2.48
C LEU A 54 -15.01 0.52 1.49
N LYS A 55 -16.31 0.21 1.40
CA LYS A 55 -17.27 0.93 0.53
C LYS A 55 -17.42 2.40 0.92
N LYS A 56 -17.35 2.72 2.23
CA LYS A 56 -17.35 4.09 2.77
C LYS A 56 -16.00 4.80 2.60
N GLY A 57 -14.97 4.12 2.07
CA GLY A 57 -13.63 4.68 1.93
C GLY A 57 -12.93 4.98 3.26
N LEU A 58 -13.36 4.35 4.36
CA LEU A 58 -12.78 4.52 5.70
C LEU A 58 -11.51 3.69 5.88
N ILE A 59 -11.44 2.55 5.20
CA ILE A 59 -10.26 1.69 5.14
C ILE A 59 -9.87 1.49 3.68
N LEU A 60 -8.59 1.20 3.46
CA LEU A 60 -8.00 0.93 2.16
C LEU A 60 -7.33 -0.45 2.21
N PRO A 61 -7.38 -1.22 1.11
CA PRO A 61 -6.57 -2.42 0.99
C PRO A 61 -5.10 -2.01 0.96
N VAL A 62 -4.27 -2.74 1.70
CA VAL A 62 -2.82 -2.66 1.59
C VAL A 62 -2.42 -3.57 0.44
N GLU A 63 -1.96 -2.96 -0.65
CA GLU A 63 -1.36 -3.68 -1.77
C GLU A 63 -0.21 -4.56 -1.26
N SER A 64 -0.18 -5.80 -1.73
CA SER A 64 0.89 -6.74 -1.43
C SER A 64 2.23 -6.23 -1.98
N PRO A 65 3.38 -6.67 -1.42
CA PRO A 65 4.70 -6.33 -1.96
C PRO A 65 4.81 -6.64 -3.46
N LYS A 66 4.17 -7.73 -3.92
CA LYS A 66 4.15 -8.13 -5.33
C LYS A 66 3.41 -7.11 -6.21
N GLU A 67 2.25 -6.62 -5.77
CA GLU A 67 1.47 -5.61 -6.51
C GLU A 67 2.20 -4.26 -6.56
N LEU A 68 2.77 -3.83 -5.42
CA LEU A 68 3.57 -2.62 -5.36
C LEU A 68 4.81 -2.70 -6.25
N CYS A 69 5.52 -3.85 -6.21
CA CYS A 69 6.68 -4.09 -7.05
C CYS A 69 6.32 -4.03 -8.54
N GLN A 70 5.16 -4.57 -8.91
CA GLN A 70 4.66 -4.51 -10.28
C GLN A 70 4.40 -3.06 -10.71
N ARG A 71 3.69 -2.26 -9.90
CA ARG A 71 3.43 -0.83 -10.21
C ARG A 71 4.71 -0.02 -10.36
N LEU A 72 5.67 -0.20 -9.45
CA LEU A 72 6.98 0.46 -9.53
C LEU A 72 7.77 0.01 -10.78
N SER A 73 7.72 -1.27 -11.10
CA SER A 73 8.36 -1.85 -12.28
C SER A 73 7.79 -1.26 -13.58
N ASP A 74 6.46 -1.13 -13.65
CA ASP A 74 5.78 -0.59 -14.83
C ASP A 74 6.07 0.90 -15.01
N PHE A 75 6.11 1.67 -13.92
CA PHE A 75 6.56 3.06 -13.95
C PHE A 75 7.98 3.18 -14.51
N LEU A 76 8.93 2.38 -14.00
CA LEU A 76 10.32 2.40 -14.44
C LEU A 76 10.46 2.04 -15.91
N LYS A 77 9.75 1.00 -16.38
CA LYS A 77 9.73 0.63 -17.81
C LYS A 77 9.16 1.74 -18.68
N ALA A 78 8.06 2.36 -18.27
CA ALA A 78 7.43 3.44 -19.02
C ALA A 78 8.33 4.69 -19.15
N ARG A 79 9.12 5.00 -18.10
CA ARG A 79 10.00 6.17 -18.09
C ARG A 79 11.38 5.92 -18.71
N LEU A 80 11.96 4.75 -18.47
CA LEU A 80 13.37 4.48 -18.79
C LEU A 80 13.56 3.43 -19.90
N GLY A 81 12.50 2.75 -20.34
CA GLY A 81 12.57 1.67 -21.32
C GLY A 81 13.52 0.55 -20.88
N GLU A 82 14.41 0.13 -21.77
CA GLU A 82 15.40 -0.93 -21.49
C GLU A 82 16.36 -0.59 -20.35
N ARG A 83 16.61 0.71 -20.10
CA ARG A 83 17.49 1.18 -19.01
C ARG A 83 16.90 0.90 -17.62
N ALA A 84 15.63 0.51 -17.53
CA ALA A 84 14.98 0.09 -16.28
C ALA A 84 15.52 -1.25 -15.74
N THR A 85 16.01 -2.13 -16.63
CA THR A 85 16.29 -3.56 -16.35
C THR A 85 17.13 -3.81 -15.07
N PRO A 86 18.21 -3.05 -14.80
CA PRO A 86 19.00 -3.26 -13.58
C PRO A 86 18.21 -3.00 -12.30
N PHE A 87 17.29 -2.02 -12.32
CA PHE A 87 16.49 -1.64 -11.15
C PHE A 87 15.32 -2.59 -10.92
N LEU A 88 14.75 -3.15 -12.01
CA LEU A 88 13.68 -4.14 -11.92
C LEU A 88 14.13 -5.37 -11.13
N LYS A 89 15.36 -5.85 -11.37
CA LYS A 89 15.93 -6.98 -10.63
C LYS A 89 16.05 -6.69 -9.13
N SER A 90 16.41 -5.47 -8.76
CA SER A 90 16.50 -5.06 -7.36
C SER A 90 15.13 -5.05 -6.68
N LEU A 91 14.10 -4.53 -7.34
CA LEU A 91 12.73 -4.49 -6.79
C LEU A 91 12.11 -5.89 -6.66
N GLN A 92 12.30 -6.74 -7.66
CA GLN A 92 11.70 -8.09 -7.70
C GLN A 92 12.27 -9.05 -6.64
N GLY A 93 13.43 -8.73 -6.07
CA GLY A 93 14.03 -9.51 -4.97
C GLY A 93 13.46 -9.19 -3.59
N CYS A 94 12.53 -8.24 -3.47
CA CYS A 94 11.96 -7.82 -2.19
C CYS A 94 10.75 -8.69 -1.82
N GLU A 95 10.84 -9.41 -0.70
CA GLU A 95 9.76 -10.27 -0.18
C GLU A 95 8.80 -9.52 0.75
N THR A 96 9.25 -8.44 1.38
CA THR A 96 8.46 -7.64 2.33
C THR A 96 8.20 -6.24 1.80
N ARG A 97 7.15 -5.60 2.33
CA ARG A 97 6.76 -4.23 1.97
C ARG A 97 7.86 -3.24 2.38
N GLU A 98 8.41 -3.40 3.57
CA GLU A 98 9.48 -2.55 4.11
C GLU A 98 10.76 -2.65 3.27
N ALA A 99 11.16 -3.88 2.90
CA ALA A 99 12.32 -4.07 2.04
C ALA A 99 12.11 -3.46 0.65
N LEU A 100 10.89 -3.59 0.11
CA LEU A 100 10.53 -2.99 -1.17
C LEU A 100 10.56 -1.46 -1.12
N GLU A 101 10.06 -0.85 -0.05
CA GLU A 101 10.10 0.61 0.15
C GLU A 101 11.53 1.13 0.15
N GLU A 102 12.40 0.52 0.96
CA GLU A 102 13.80 0.92 1.09
C GLU A 102 14.54 0.82 -0.26
N VAL A 103 14.38 -0.31 -0.95
CA VAL A 103 15.01 -0.53 -2.27
C VAL A 103 14.44 0.44 -3.29
N ALA A 104 13.13 0.70 -3.29
CA ALA A 104 12.51 1.64 -4.23
C ALA A 104 13.01 3.07 -4.03
N LEU A 105 13.20 3.53 -2.79
CA LEU A 105 13.81 4.84 -2.51
C LEU A 105 15.27 4.91 -3.00
N LYS A 106 16.06 3.86 -2.78
CA LYS A 106 17.44 3.78 -3.30
C LYS A 106 17.48 3.82 -4.83
N VAL A 107 16.56 3.12 -5.49
CA VAL A 107 16.40 3.14 -6.95
C VAL A 107 16.03 4.55 -7.42
N ALA A 108 15.09 5.23 -6.77
CA ALA A 108 14.70 6.60 -7.12
C ALA A 108 15.89 7.57 -7.06
N VAL A 109 16.70 7.50 -5.99
CA VAL A 109 17.92 8.29 -5.87
C VAL A 109 18.91 7.96 -7.00
N ARG A 110 19.12 6.68 -7.30
CA ARG A 110 20.07 6.28 -8.36
C ARG A 110 19.61 6.72 -9.75
N VAL A 111 18.33 6.58 -10.07
CA VAL A 111 17.73 7.07 -11.33
C VAL A 111 17.90 8.59 -11.43
N LYS A 112 17.59 9.32 -10.34
CA LYS A 112 17.71 10.78 -10.25
C LYS A 112 19.13 11.27 -10.54
N LEU A 113 20.14 10.55 -10.05
CA LEU A 113 21.55 10.93 -10.15
C LEU A 113 22.21 10.47 -11.46
N THR A 114 21.80 9.34 -12.02
CA THR A 114 22.55 8.68 -13.11
C THR A 114 21.85 8.66 -14.47
N LEU A 115 20.53 8.82 -14.53
CA LEU A 115 19.76 8.64 -15.77
C LEU A 115 18.89 9.83 -16.12
N ASP A 116 17.95 10.15 -15.23
CA ASP A 116 16.95 11.18 -15.45
C ASP A 116 16.47 11.72 -14.10
N LYS A 117 16.77 13.00 -13.84
CA LYS A 117 16.44 13.68 -12.61
C LYS A 117 14.92 13.69 -12.36
N ARG A 118 14.13 14.01 -13.39
CA ARG A 118 12.68 14.14 -13.30
C ARG A 118 12.03 12.79 -13.05
N ALA A 119 12.46 11.74 -13.77
CA ALA A 119 11.94 10.40 -13.55
C ALA A 119 12.25 9.89 -12.14
N GLY A 120 13.44 10.21 -11.61
CA GLY A 120 13.82 9.88 -10.24
C GLY A 120 12.99 10.63 -9.18
N GLU A 121 12.71 11.92 -9.38
CA GLU A 121 11.84 12.72 -8.50
C GLU A 121 10.38 12.24 -8.52
N GLU A 122 9.87 11.88 -9.70
CA GLU A 122 8.52 11.31 -9.84
C GLU A 122 8.43 9.93 -9.17
N LEU A 123 9.46 9.08 -9.31
CA LEU A 123 9.51 7.79 -8.63
C LEU A 123 9.55 7.96 -7.11
N GLU A 124 10.37 8.88 -6.59
CA GLU A 124 10.47 9.15 -5.15
C GLU A 124 9.10 9.57 -4.58
N ARG A 125 8.36 10.41 -5.29
CA ARG A 125 7.01 10.82 -4.90
C ARG A 125 6.03 9.66 -4.91
N MET A 126 6.04 8.85 -5.98
CA MET A 126 5.20 7.67 -6.09
C MET A 126 5.46 6.68 -4.95
N VAL A 127 6.73 6.44 -4.59
CA VAL A 127 7.08 5.57 -3.46
C VAL A 127 6.49 6.14 -2.16
N ARG A 128 6.64 7.44 -1.90
CA ARG A 128 6.05 8.03 -0.69
C ARG A 128 4.52 7.90 -0.66
N GLU A 129 3.84 8.08 -1.78
CA GLU A 129 2.37 7.93 -1.86
C GLU A 129 1.89 6.49 -1.70
N LEU A 130 2.66 5.51 -2.20
CA LEU A 130 2.31 4.10 -2.09
C LEU A 130 2.55 3.53 -0.69
N PHE A 131 3.57 4.05 0.00
CA PHE A 131 4.03 3.51 1.27
C PHE A 131 3.53 4.29 2.50
N HIS A 132 3.19 5.59 2.37
CA HIS A 132 2.52 6.40 3.40
C HIS A 132 0.99 6.50 3.22
#